data_AF-A0A0J5T285-F1
#
_entry.id   AF-A0A0J5T285-F1
#
_cell.length_a   1.000
_cell.length_b   1.000
_cell.length_c   1.000
_cell.angle_alpha   90.00
_cell.angle_beta   90.00
_cell.angle_gamma   90.00
#
_symmetry.space_group_name_H-M   'P 1'
#
loop_
_entity.id
_entity.type
_entity.pdbx_description
1 polymer ?
#
loop_
_entity_poly.entity_id
_entity_poly.type
_entity_poly.pdbx_seq_one_letter_code
_entity_poly.pdbx_strand_id
1 'polypeptide(L)'
;MTRPVSQKTEDVLRVAMKRLLEGTSENTDGRLTVANLAREAGVSRATANRATAVLGEFRAAEARFRAGSAAGLKARIRELEDELRAARGGEMAELHATVKTLAQQIQILALQGEEQRHLIAVLEEQIARADPNVLPFRPPSQGGT
;
A
#
# COMPACT_ATOMS: atom_id res chain seq x y z
N MET A 1 45.68 13.75 30.43
CA MET A 1 44.88 14.90 29.96
C MET A 1 45.03 15.00 28.46
N THR A 2 43.95 14.81 27.70
CA THR A 2 43.96 14.92 26.24
C THR A 2 44.18 16.39 25.85
N ARG A 3 45.15 16.66 24.98
CA ARG A 3 45.47 18.01 24.52
C ARG A 3 44.22 18.64 23.88
N PRO A 4 43.85 19.89 24.24
CA PRO A 4 42.75 20.59 23.59
C PRO A 4 43.02 20.74 22.09
N VAL A 5 41.97 20.60 21.29
CA VAL A 5 42.03 20.84 19.84
C VAL A 5 41.95 22.34 19.59
N SER A 6 42.51 22.82 18.48
CA SER A 6 42.46 24.25 18.16
C SER A 6 41.04 24.69 17.79
N GLN A 7 40.69 25.95 18.06
CA GLN A 7 39.38 26.51 17.71
C GLN A 7 39.07 26.33 16.21
N LYS A 8 40.06 26.58 15.35
CA LYS A 8 39.95 26.36 13.89
C LYS A 8 39.53 24.92 13.55
N THR A 9 40.04 23.94 14.30
CA THR A 9 39.68 22.52 14.09
C THR A 9 38.24 22.25 14.50
N GLU A 10 37.79 22.85 15.60
CA GLU A 10 36.39 22.74 16.02
C GLU A 10 35.44 23.38 15.01
N ASP A 11 35.81 24.53 14.45
CA ASP A 11 34.97 25.25 13.49
C ASP A 11 34.81 24.45 12.20
N VAL A 12 35.88 23.86 11.64
CA VAL A 12 35.76 23.00 10.45
C VAL A 12 34.94 21.74 10.73
N LEU A 13 35.01 21.19 11.94
CA LEU A 13 34.16 20.06 12.34
C LEU A 13 32.68 20.46 12.46
N ARG A 14 32.38 21.66 12.97
CA ARG A 14 30.99 22.17 13.02
C ARG A 14 30.41 22.43 11.63
N VAL A 15 31.20 22.98 10.72
CA VAL A 15 30.79 23.18 9.32
C VAL A 15 30.53 21.83 8.64
N ALA A 16 31.41 20.84 8.83
CA ALA A 16 31.22 19.49 8.31
C ALA A 16 29.98 18.80 8.91
N MET A 17 29.73 18.97 10.21
CA MET A 17 28.52 18.49 10.87
C MET A 17 27.26 19.07 10.23
N LYS A 18 27.25 20.39 9.94
CA LYS A 18 26.13 21.04 9.27
C LYS A 18 25.86 20.43 7.90
N ARG A 19 26.90 20.26 7.06
CA ARG A 19 26.76 19.60 5.74
C ARG A 19 26.16 18.20 5.85
N LEU A 20 26.63 17.39 6.80
CA LEU A 20 26.12 16.03 6.99
C LEU A 20 24.65 16.02 7.45
N LEU A 21 24.23 16.95 8.31
CA LEU A 21 22.84 17.06 8.77
C LEU A 21 21.90 17.57 7.67
N GLU A 22 22.40 18.41 6.77
CA GLU A 22 21.65 18.95 5.64
C GLU A 22 21.64 18.00 4.42
N GLY A 23 22.41 16.90 4.47
CA GLY A 23 22.54 15.96 3.35
C GLY A 23 23.37 16.48 2.18
N THR A 24 24.16 17.54 2.40
CA THR A 24 25.04 18.17 1.40
C THR A 24 26.48 17.72 1.56
N SER A 25 26.69 16.42 1.85
CA SER A 25 28.03 15.86 2.01
C SER A 25 28.82 15.90 0.70
N GLU A 26 30.05 16.39 0.74
CA GLU A 26 30.90 16.53 -0.43
C GLU A 26 31.90 15.38 -0.56
N ASN A 27 32.35 14.82 0.57
CA ASN A 27 33.49 13.89 0.62
C ASN A 27 33.12 12.50 1.17
N THR A 28 31.84 12.25 1.45
CA THR A 28 31.36 11.05 2.14
C THR A 28 30.02 10.57 1.61
N ASP A 29 29.57 9.41 2.08
CA ASP A 29 28.27 8.80 1.75
C ASP A 29 27.07 9.44 2.50
N GLY A 30 27.28 10.61 3.13
CA GLY A 30 26.25 11.35 3.85
C GLY A 30 25.79 10.74 5.18
N ARG A 31 26.31 9.56 5.57
CA ARG A 31 25.88 8.92 6.83
C ARG A 31 26.40 9.70 8.04
N LEU A 32 25.55 9.91 9.05
CA LEU A 32 25.91 10.57 10.30
C LEU A 32 26.78 9.65 11.17
N THR A 33 28.07 9.56 10.84
CA THR A 33 29.07 8.82 11.62
C THR A 33 30.27 9.70 11.96
N VAL A 34 30.95 9.42 13.08
CA VAL A 34 32.17 10.15 13.46
C VAL A 34 33.28 10.01 12.41
N ALA A 35 33.33 8.88 11.72
CA ALA A 35 34.30 8.67 10.63
C ALA A 35 34.03 9.59 9.44
N ASN A 36 32.75 9.77 9.09
CA ASN A 36 32.36 10.69 8.03
C ASN A 36 32.53 12.15 8.45
N LEU A 37 32.20 12.50 9.70
CA LEU A 37 32.48 13.84 10.24
C LEU A 37 33.96 14.22 10.10
N ALA A 38 34.86 13.29 10.43
CA ALA A 38 36.29 13.52 10.31
C ALA A 38 36.74 13.68 8.85
N ARG A 39 36.26 12.80 7.95
CA ARG A 39 36.56 12.89 6.51
C ARG A 39 36.02 14.17 5.88
N GLU A 40 34.79 14.53 6.21
CA GLU A 40 34.11 15.73 5.71
C GLU A 40 34.75 17.03 6.22
N ALA A 41 35.36 16.99 7.42
CA ALA A 41 36.13 18.10 7.99
C ALA A 41 37.61 18.13 7.54
N GLY A 42 38.07 17.13 6.77
CA GLY A 42 39.47 17.03 6.35
C GLY A 42 40.46 16.76 7.48
N VAL A 43 40.02 16.14 8.60
CA VAL A 43 40.86 15.85 9.76
C VAL A 43 40.94 14.36 10.06
N SER A 44 41.95 13.94 10.83
CA SER A 44 42.03 12.55 11.28
C SER A 44 40.94 12.22 12.29
N ARG A 45 40.45 10.97 12.27
CA ARG A 45 39.47 10.47 13.25
C ARG A 45 39.91 10.66 14.70
N ALA A 46 41.22 10.53 14.97
CA ALA A 46 41.78 10.80 16.29
C ALA A 46 41.62 12.27 16.71
N THR A 47 41.76 13.22 15.77
CA THR A 47 41.57 14.65 16.03
C THR A 47 40.11 14.97 16.29
N ALA A 48 39.18 14.44 15.48
CA ALA A 48 37.74 14.56 15.73
C ALA A 48 37.36 13.97 17.10
N ASN A 49 37.93 12.81 17.47
CA ASN A 49 37.69 12.18 18.77
C ASN A 49 38.18 13.01 19.97
N ARG A 50 39.18 13.88 19.78
CA ARG A 50 39.65 14.81 20.82
C ARG A 50 38.75 16.04 20.96
N ALA A 51 37.98 16.40 19.94
CA ALA A 51 37.03 17.52 19.96
C ALA A 51 35.74 17.10 20.69
N THR A 52 35.84 16.87 22.00
CA THR A 52 34.75 16.28 22.81
C THR A 52 33.48 17.13 22.82
N ALA A 53 33.61 18.46 22.82
CA ALA A 53 32.48 19.38 22.74
C ALA A 53 31.69 19.19 21.43
N VAL A 54 32.38 19.28 20.28
CA VAL A 54 31.76 19.10 18.96
C VAL A 54 31.21 17.69 18.78
N LEU A 55 31.87 16.66 19.33
CA LEU A 55 31.33 15.31 19.32
C LEU A 55 30.04 15.15 20.14
N GLY A 56 29.94 15.85 21.27
CA GLY A 56 28.72 15.90 22.07
C GLY A 56 27.57 16.51 21.28
N GLU A 57 27.81 17.66 20.65
CA GLU A 57 26.87 18.32 19.75
C GLU A 57 26.43 17.39 18.60
N PHE A 58 27.39 16.74 17.94
CA PHE A 58 27.13 15.83 16.82
C PHE A 58 26.27 14.64 17.21
N ARG A 59 26.57 13.97 18.34
CA ARG A 59 25.77 12.83 18.82
C ARG A 59 24.36 13.23 19.21
N ALA A 60 24.19 14.41 19.81
CA ALA A 60 22.87 14.94 20.14
C ALA A 60 22.06 15.23 18.86
N ALA A 61 22.69 15.79 17.83
CA ALA A 61 22.06 16.05 16.54
C ALA A 61 21.68 14.74 15.81
N GLU A 62 22.58 13.75 15.79
CA GLU A 62 22.31 12.42 15.22
C GLU A 62 21.11 11.75 15.90
N ALA A 63 21.05 11.77 17.23
CA ALA A 63 19.95 11.20 17.99
C ALA A 63 18.60 11.86 17.65
N ARG A 64 18.58 13.19 17.53
CA ARG A 64 17.38 13.95 17.12
C ARG A 64 16.96 13.63 15.70
N PHE A 65 17.91 13.57 14.76
CA PHE A 65 17.64 13.22 13.37
C PHE A 65 17.03 11.82 13.25
N ARG A 66 17.60 10.84 13.95
CA ARG A 66 17.09 9.46 13.98
C ARG A 66 15.69 9.37 14.58
N ALA A 67 15.44 10.08 15.68
CA ALA A 67 14.12 10.11 16.31
C ALA A 67 13.06 10.73 15.40
N GLY A 68 13.37 11.85 14.74
CA GLY A 68 12.49 12.52 13.78
C GLY A 68 12.19 11.64 12.56
N SER A 69 13.22 11.01 11.99
CA SER A 69 13.06 10.08 10.85
C SER A 69 12.20 8.87 11.20
N ALA A 70 12.42 8.25 12.36
CA ALA A 70 11.61 7.11 12.81
C ALA A 70 10.15 7.50 13.06
N ALA A 71 9.90 8.68 13.62
CA ALA A 71 8.53 9.19 13.81
C ALA A 71 7.83 9.45 12.47
N GLY A 72 8.51 10.07 11.51
CA GLY A 72 8.00 10.30 10.17
C GLY A 72 7.68 9.00 9.41
N LEU A 73 8.59 8.02 9.48
CA LEU A 73 8.36 6.70 8.89
C LEU A 73 7.15 5.99 9.51
N LYS A 74 6.99 6.04 10.84
CA LYS A 74 5.82 5.46 11.51
C LYS A 74 4.51 6.13 11.08
N ALA A 75 4.51 7.45 10.91
CA ALA A 75 3.34 8.17 10.43
C ALA A 75 2.98 7.74 9.00
N ARG A 76 3.98 7.63 8.11
CA ARG A 76 3.76 7.18 6.72
C ARG A 76 3.28 5.74 6.64
N ILE A 77 3.77 4.85 7.50
CA ILE A 77 3.28 3.46 7.59
C ILE A 77 1.80 3.44 7.94
N ARG A 78 1.37 4.21 8.95
CA ARG A 78 -0.06 4.27 9.34
C ARG A 78 -0.94 4.78 8.21
N GLU A 79 -0.50 5.83 7.53
CA GLU A 79 -1.22 6.39 6.37
C GLU A 79 -1.42 5.34 5.27
N LEU A 80 -0.35 4.61 4.91
CA LEU A 80 -0.43 3.54 3.91
C LEU A 80 -1.28 2.34 4.37
N GLU A 81 -1.26 2.01 5.66
CA GLU A 81 -2.13 0.98 6.22
C GLU A 81 -3.61 1.37 6.14
N ASP A 82 -3.93 2.63 6.37
CA ASP A 82 -5.28 3.17 6.27
C ASP A 82 -5.77 3.22 4.81
N GLU A 83 -4.91 3.65 3.87
CA GLU A 83 -5.18 3.60 2.42
C GLU A 83 -5.45 2.15 1.96
N LEU A 84 -4.60 1.20 2.38
CA LEU A 84 -4.75 -0.21 2.03
C LEU A 84 -6.06 -0.79 2.59
N ARG A 85 -6.43 -0.41 3.82
CA ARG A 85 -7.68 -0.85 4.44
C ARG A 85 -8.89 -0.29 3.70
N ALA A 86 -8.85 0.98 3.29
CA ALA A 86 -9.92 1.60 2.52
C ALA A 86 -10.10 0.93 1.14
N ALA A 87 -9.00 0.72 0.41
CA ALA A 87 -9.03 0.07 -0.90
C ALA A 87 -9.60 -1.36 -0.82
N ARG A 88 -9.11 -2.17 0.13
CA ARG A 88 -9.61 -3.54 0.34
C ARG A 88 -11.07 -3.56 0.80
N GLY A 89 -11.48 -2.62 1.65
CA GLY A 89 -12.87 -2.50 2.10
C GLY A 89 -13.83 -2.23 0.94
N GLY A 90 -13.45 -1.34 0.03
CA GLY A 90 -14.21 -1.06 -1.19
C GLY A 90 -14.36 -2.29 -2.10
N GLU A 91 -13.24 -2.94 -2.43
CA GLU A 91 -13.24 -4.13 -3.29
C GLU A 91 -14.08 -5.27 -2.70
N MET A 92 -13.97 -5.52 -1.39
CA MET A 92 -14.80 -6.55 -0.73
C MET A 92 -16.28 -6.19 -0.73
N ALA A 93 -16.63 -4.91 -0.57
CA ALA A 93 -18.03 -4.47 -0.62
C ALA A 93 -18.62 -4.65 -2.04
N GLU A 94 -17.87 -4.29 -3.07
CA GLU A 94 -18.26 -4.49 -4.47
C GLU A 94 -18.42 -5.97 -4.83
N LEU A 95 -17.48 -6.81 -4.39
CA LEU A 95 -17.54 -8.25 -4.61
C LEU A 95 -18.76 -8.85 -3.91
N HIS A 96 -19.03 -8.48 -2.66
CA HIS A 96 -20.22 -8.92 -1.94
C HIS A 96 -21.52 -8.45 -2.60
N ALA A 97 -21.57 -7.21 -3.10
CA ALA A 97 -22.72 -6.71 -3.84
C ALA A 97 -22.95 -7.54 -5.11
N THR A 98 -21.89 -7.83 -5.85
CA THR A 98 -21.94 -8.66 -7.07
C THR A 98 -22.43 -10.08 -6.77
N VAL A 99 -21.86 -10.73 -5.75
CA VAL A 99 -22.29 -12.07 -5.31
C VAL A 99 -23.76 -12.08 -4.94
N LYS A 100 -24.25 -11.05 -4.24
CA LYS A 100 -25.67 -10.93 -3.89
C LYS A 100 -26.56 -10.79 -5.13
N THR A 101 -26.18 -9.96 -6.09
CA THR A 101 -26.93 -9.80 -7.35
C THR A 101 -26.98 -11.10 -8.15
N LEU A 102 -25.85 -11.81 -8.28
CA LEU A 102 -25.81 -13.09 -8.98
C LEU A 102 -26.66 -14.16 -8.28
N ALA A 103 -26.62 -14.23 -6.95
CA ALA A 103 -27.47 -15.14 -6.18
C ALA A 103 -28.97 -14.87 -6.41
N GLN A 104 -29.37 -13.60 -6.48
CA GLN A 104 -30.75 -13.21 -6.80
C GLN A 104 -31.14 -13.63 -8.23
N GLN A 105 -30.26 -13.42 -9.20
CA GLN A 105 -30.50 -13.85 -10.59
C GLN A 105 -30.67 -15.37 -10.70
N ILE A 106 -29.82 -16.14 -10.00
CA ILE A 106 -29.92 -17.62 -9.96
C ILE A 106 -31.27 -18.05 -9.39
N GLN A 107 -31.74 -17.42 -8.30
CA GLN A 107 -33.05 -17.73 -7.70
C GLN A 107 -34.20 -17.46 -8.68
N ILE A 108 -34.17 -16.34 -9.39
CA ILE A 108 -35.20 -16.00 -10.39
C ILE A 108 -35.21 -17.03 -11.53
N LEU A 109 -34.02 -17.37 -12.06
CA LEU A 109 -33.89 -18.36 -13.13
C LEU A 109 -34.33 -19.76 -12.68
N ALA A 110 -34.06 -20.14 -11.44
CA ALA A 110 -34.51 -21.41 -10.87
C ALA A 110 -36.04 -21.49 -10.85
N LEU A 111 -36.71 -20.41 -10.39
CA LEU A 111 -38.17 -20.32 -10.36
C LEU A 111 -38.78 -20.38 -11.78
N GLN A 112 -38.21 -19.60 -12.72
CA GLN A 112 -38.65 -19.63 -14.11
C GLN A 112 -38.46 -21.02 -14.74
N GLY A 113 -37.37 -21.71 -14.41
CA GLY A 113 -37.14 -23.08 -14.86
C GLY A 113 -38.14 -24.08 -14.30
N GLU A 114 -38.58 -23.92 -13.06
CA GLU A 114 -39.66 -24.73 -12.47
C GLU A 114 -41.01 -24.48 -13.17
N GLU A 115 -41.35 -23.21 -13.41
CA GLU A 115 -42.57 -22.82 -14.10
C GLU A 115 -42.62 -23.38 -15.53
N GLN A 116 -41.52 -23.28 -16.28
CA GLN A 116 -41.40 -23.85 -17.62
C GLN A 116 -41.57 -25.37 -17.61
N ARG A 117 -40.96 -26.08 -16.66
CA ARG A 117 -41.13 -27.54 -16.52
C ARG A 117 -42.58 -27.91 -16.24
N HIS A 118 -43.25 -27.14 -15.39
CA HIS A 118 -44.68 -27.36 -15.11
C HIS A 118 -45.54 -27.15 -16.35
N LEU A 119 -45.30 -26.08 -17.11
CA LEU A 119 -46.02 -25.81 -18.36
C LEU A 119 -45.81 -26.92 -19.40
N ILE A 120 -44.58 -27.41 -19.55
CA ILE A 120 -44.27 -28.54 -20.45
C ILE A 120 -45.06 -29.77 -20.03
N ALA A 121 -45.05 -30.14 -18.74
CA ALA A 121 -45.76 -31.32 -18.25
C ALA A 121 -47.28 -31.24 -18.51
N VAL A 122 -47.88 -30.06 -18.30
CA VAL A 122 -49.31 -29.82 -18.59
C VAL A 122 -49.60 -29.97 -20.09
N LEU A 123 -48.76 -29.40 -20.95
CA LEU A 123 -48.94 -29.50 -22.40
C LEU A 123 -48.77 -30.94 -22.91
N GLU A 124 -47.79 -31.68 -22.38
CA GLU A 124 -47.59 -33.10 -22.68
C GLU A 124 -48.82 -33.93 -22.29
N GLU A 125 -49.41 -33.68 -21.13
CA GLU A 125 -50.64 -34.34 -20.70
C GLU A 125 -51.84 -33.98 -21.59
N GLN A 126 -51.97 -32.72 -22.01
CA GLN A 126 -53.02 -32.30 -22.95
C GLN A 126 -52.89 -32.98 -24.31
N ILE A 127 -51.67 -33.09 -24.85
CA ILE A 127 -51.40 -33.81 -26.09
C ILE A 127 -51.75 -35.30 -25.94
N ALA A 128 -51.36 -35.93 -24.83
CA ALA A 128 -51.66 -37.34 -24.58
C ALA A 128 -53.16 -37.64 -24.48
N ARG A 129 -53.96 -36.67 -24.04
CA ARG A 129 -55.43 -36.76 -23.94
C ARG A 129 -56.15 -36.35 -25.24
N ALA A 130 -55.48 -35.69 -26.18
CA ALA A 130 -56.08 -35.21 -27.41
C ALA A 130 -56.23 -36.34 -28.45
N ASP A 131 -57.33 -36.30 -29.21
CA ASP A 131 -57.62 -37.24 -30.30
C ASP A 131 -56.52 -37.12 -31.39
N PRO A 132 -55.94 -38.23 -31.90
CA PRO A 132 -54.81 -38.21 -32.85
C PRO A 132 -55.02 -37.39 -34.15
N ASN A 133 -56.24 -36.96 -34.46
CA ASN A 133 -56.53 -36.04 -35.58
C ASN A 133 -56.32 -34.55 -35.26
N VAL A 134 -55.96 -34.17 -34.03
CA VAL A 134 -55.73 -32.77 -33.62
C VAL A 134 -54.22 -32.48 -33.56
N LEU A 135 -53.69 -31.83 -34.60
CA LEU A 135 -52.29 -31.37 -34.61
C LEU A 135 -52.17 -30.10 -33.73
N PRO A 136 -51.24 -30.05 -32.75
CA PRO A 136 -51.02 -28.84 -31.96
C PRO A 136 -50.49 -27.71 -32.85
N PHE A 137 -51.13 -26.55 -32.75
CA PHE A 137 -50.77 -25.36 -33.52
C PHE A 137 -49.38 -24.87 -33.10
N ARG A 138 -48.39 -24.97 -34.00
CA ARG A 138 -47.08 -24.31 -33.83
C ARG A 138 -47.26 -22.83 -34.20
N PRO A 139 -47.19 -21.87 -33.25
CA PRO A 139 -47.22 -20.46 -33.62
C PRO A 139 -45.96 -20.14 -34.45
N PRO A 140 -46.08 -19.26 -35.48
CA PRO A 140 -44.95 -18.93 -36.34
C PRO A 140 -43.83 -18.30 -35.51
N SER A 141 -42.61 -18.82 -35.66
CA SER A 141 -41.41 -18.25 -35.06
C SER A 141 -41.26 -16.81 -35.55
N GLN A 142 -41.39 -15.82 -34.65
CA GLN A 142 -40.97 -14.45 -34.95
C GLN A 142 -39.44 -14.47 -35.05
N GLY A 143 -38.95 -14.77 -36.24
CA GLY A 143 -37.55 -14.66 -36.60
C GLY A 143 -37.16 -13.19 -36.70
N GLY A 144 -36.12 -12.84 -35.94
CA GLY A 144 -35.03 -11.95 -36.31
C GLY A 144 -35.34 -10.62 -36.99
N THR A 145 -35.06 -9.54 -36.27
CA THR A 145 -34.23 -8.42 -36.75
C THR A 145 -33.32 -7.97 -35.61
#